data_AF-A0A353HUA5-F1
#
_entry.id   AF-A0A353HUA5-F1
#
_cell.length_a   1.000
_cell.length_b   1.000
_cell.length_c   1.000
_cell.angle_alpha   90.00
_cell.angle_beta   90.00
_cell.angle_gamma   90.00
#
_symmetry.space_group_name_H-M   'P 1'
#
loop_
_entity.id
_entity.type
_entity.pdbx_description
1 polymer ?
#
loop_
_entity_poly.entity_id
_entity_poly.type
_entity_poly.pdbx_seq_one_letter_code
_entity_poly.pdbx_strand_id
1 'polypeptide(L)' 'MAALRARFDAQSRKAQVYYAVMHEMKGILGKDEAASAWMDAPLEAFGGQTPAQLVAAGREQEVLAHIRGGKTKPGK' A
#
# COMPACT_ATOMS: atom_id res chain seq x y z
N MET A 1 -28.46 8.15 7.24
CA MET A 1 -28.03 7.45 6.00
C MET A 1 -26.66 7.90 5.46
N ALA A 2 -26.29 9.19 5.51
CA ALA A 2 -25.02 9.67 4.96
C ALA A 2 -23.74 9.13 5.65
N ALA A 3 -23.73 9.06 6.99
CA ALA A 3 -22.54 8.63 7.73
C ALA A 3 -22.17 7.15 7.54
N LEU A 4 -23.16 6.27 7.33
CA LEU A 4 -22.93 4.85 7.04
C LEU A 4 -22.39 4.67 5.62
N ARG A 5 -22.93 5.43 4.66
CA ARG A 5 -22.47 5.41 3.27
C ARG A 5 -21.02 5.88 3.14
N ALA A 6 -20.67 6.99 3.79
CA ALA A 6 -19.30 7.49 3.82
C ALA A 6 -18.30 6.48 4.43
N ARG A 7 -18.71 5.74 5.47
CA ARG A 7 -17.87 4.68 6.06
C ARG A 7 -17.71 3.48 5.12
N PHE A 8 -18.78 3.06 4.45
CA PHE A 8 -18.71 2.00 3.44
C PHE A 8 -17.84 2.38 2.25
N ASP A 9 -17.98 3.61 1.74
CA ASP A 9 -17.17 4.12 0.64
C ASP A 9 -15.69 4.22 1.05
N ALA A 10 -15.42 4.64 2.28
CA ALA A 10 -14.06 4.66 2.84
C ALA A 10 -13.47 3.26 3.03
N GLN A 11 -14.25 2.30 3.52
CA GLN A 11 -13.80 0.92 3.71
C GLN A 11 -13.57 0.21 2.37
N SER A 12 -14.43 0.45 1.38
CA SER A 12 -14.27 -0.06 0.02
C SER A 12 -13.02 0.50 -0.64
N ARG A 13 -12.76 1.81 -0.50
CA ARG A 13 -11.55 2.44 -1.01
C ARG A 13 -10.29 1.85 -0.35
N LYS A 14 -10.29 1.65 0.97
CA LYS A 14 -9.15 1.02 1.68
C LYS A 14 -8.85 -0.38 1.15
N ALA A 15 -9.87 -1.21 0.95
CA ALA A 15 -9.69 -2.55 0.41
C ALA A 15 -9.17 -2.52 -1.03
N GLN A 16 -9.74 -1.67 -1.90
CA GLN A 16 -9.26 -1.50 -3.27
C GLN A 16 -7.79 -1.10 -3.32
N VAL A 17 -7.38 -0.16 -2.46
CA VAL A 17 -5.99 0.28 -2.44
C VAL A 17 -5.06 -0.79 -1.87
N TYR A 18 -5.46 -1.50 -0.82
CA TYR A 18 -4.70 -2.65 -0.31
C TYR A 18 -4.40 -3.66 -1.43
N TYR A 19 -5.42 -4.04 -2.21
CA TYR A 19 -5.24 -4.96 -3.34
C TYR A 19 -4.40 -4.36 -4.46
N ALA A 20 -4.53 -3.06 -4.76
CA ALA A 20 -3.71 -2.39 -5.76
C ALA A 20 -2.22 -2.42 -5.37
N VAL A 21 -1.91 -2.10 -4.12
CA VAL A 21 -0.55 -2.14 -3.57
C VAL A 21 0.02 -3.56 -3.61
N MET A 22 -0.77 -4.55 -3.18
CA MET A 22 -0.37 -5.95 -3.22
C MET A 22 -0.10 -6.42 -4.66
N HIS A 23 -0.94 -6.03 -5.62
CA HIS A 23 -0.75 -6.39 -7.03
C HIS A 23 0.49 -5.73 -7.64
N GLU A 24 0.75 -4.47 -7.31
CA GLU A 24 1.97 -3.78 -7.76
C GLU A 24 3.23 -4.45 -7.20
N MET A 25 3.23 -4.81 -5.91
CA MET A 25 4.36 -5.52 -5.30
C MET A 25 4.51 -6.95 -5.81
N LYS A 26 3.41 -7.65 -6.09
CA LYS A 26 3.47 -8.93 -6.80
C LYS A 26 4.17 -8.77 -8.15
N GLY A 27 3.88 -7.70 -8.88
CA GLY A 27 4.55 -7.41 -10.15
C GLY A 27 6.06 -7.15 -10.02
N ILE A 28 6.51 -6.61 -8.88
CA ILE A 28 7.93 -6.33 -8.62
C ILE A 28 8.67 -7.58 -8.08
N LEU A 29 8.07 -8.28 -7.11
CA LEU A 29 8.70 -9.40 -6.40
C LEU A 29 8.45 -10.76 -7.07
N GLY A 30 7.45 -10.85 -7.95
CA GLY A 30 7.08 -12.06 -8.68
C GLY A 30 6.43 -13.16 -7.82
N LYS A 31 6.22 -12.92 -6.52
CA LYS A 31 5.65 -13.88 -5.56
C LYS A 31 4.62 -13.20 -4.67
N ASP A 32 3.46 -13.83 -4.50
CA ASP A 32 2.37 -13.31 -3.66
C ASP A 32 2.77 -13.27 -2.18
N GLU A 33 3.47 -14.31 -1.71
CA GLU A 33 3.92 -14.40 -0.31
C GLU A 33 4.92 -13.28 0.02
N ALA A 34 5.79 -12.92 -0.94
CA ALA A 34 6.75 -11.84 -0.76
C ALA A 34 6.06 -10.47 -0.72
N ALA A 35 5.01 -10.27 -1.53
CA ALA A 35 4.21 -9.05 -1.50
C ALA A 35 3.42 -8.93 -0.18
N SER A 36 2.85 -10.03 0.32
CA SER A 36 2.19 -10.06 1.63
C SER A 36 3.18 -9.80 2.77
N ALA A 37 4.35 -10.45 2.76
CA ALA A 37 5.38 -10.21 3.76
C ALA A 37 5.88 -8.76 3.73
N TRP A 38 5.99 -8.14 2.55
CA TRP A 38 6.34 -6.73 2.42
C TRP A 38 5.25 -5.81 3.00
N MET A 39 3.96 -6.12 2.80
CA MET A 39 2.84 -5.35 3.36
C MET A 39 2.83 -5.31 4.89
N ASP A 40 3.32 -6.38 5.53
CA ASP A 40 3.40 -6.53 6.98
C ASP A 40 4.78 -6.18 7.54
N ALA A 41 5.78 -5.92 6.69
CA ALA A 41 7.12 -5.57 7.11
C ALA A 41 7.19 -4.08 7.52
N PRO A 42 7.77 -3.75 8.69
CA PRO A 42 8.11 -2.39 9.04
C PRO A 42 9.16 -1.84 8.09
N LEU A 43 8.92 -0.65 7.51
CA LEU A 43 9.87 -0.02 6.60
C LEU A 43 10.39 1.28 7.20
N GLU A 44 11.71 1.47 7.21
CA GLU A 44 12.33 2.71 7.69
C GLU A 44 11.88 3.92 6.85
N ALA A 45 11.63 3.73 5.55
CA ALA A 45 11.08 4.75 4.66
C ALA A 45 9.71 5.29 5.14
N PHE A 46 9.01 4.54 5.98
CA PHE A 46 7.74 4.94 6.60
C PHE A 46 7.85 5.21 8.10
N GLY A 47 9.07 5.44 8.60
CA GLY A 47 9.32 5.67 10.03
C GLY A 47 9.09 4.44 10.88
N GLY A 48 9.33 3.24 10.34
CA GLY A 48 9.12 1.97 11.04
C GLY A 48 7.67 1.47 11.01
N GLN A 49 6.80 2.08 10.19
CA GLN A 49 5.44 1.61 9.97
C GLN A 49 5.38 0.62 8.81
N THR A 50 4.37 -0.26 8.81
CA THR A 50 4.13 -1.19 7.70
C THR A 50 3.27 -0.55 6.61
N PRO A 51 3.44 -0.93 5.33
CA PRO A 51 2.55 -0.50 4.25
C PRO A 51 1.07 -0.68 4.58
N ALA A 52 0.70 -1.81 5.21
CA ALA A 52 -0.67 -2.08 5.62
C ALA A 52 -1.18 -1.05 6.65
N GLN A 53 -0.33 -0.63 7.60
CA GLN A 53 -0.67 0.42 8.57
C GLN A 53 -0.90 1.77 7.90
N LEU A 54 -0.09 2.15 6.91
CA LEU A 54 -0.29 3.40 6.18
C LEU A 54 -1.60 3.38 5.38
N VAL A 55 -1.90 2.29 4.67
CA VAL A 55 -3.17 2.13 3.96
C VAL A 55 -4.36 2.19 4.94
N ALA A 56 -4.25 1.54 6.09
CA ALA A 56 -5.28 1.63 7.13
C ALA A 56 -5.46 3.06 7.68
N ALA A 57 -4.38 3.83 7.75
CA ALA A 57 -4.36 5.24 8.17
C ALA A 57 -4.81 6.24 7.09
N GLY A 58 -5.12 5.79 5.87
CA GLY A 58 -5.47 6.69 4.76
C GLY A 58 -4.26 7.40 4.12
N ARG A 59 -3.05 6.86 4.37
CA ARG A 59 -1.77 7.33 3.82
C ARG A 59 -1.31 6.44 2.65
N GLU A 60 -2.25 5.82 1.94
CA GLU A 60 -1.95 4.92 0.84
C GLU A 60 -1.14 5.55 -0.30
N GLN A 61 -1.27 6.87 -0.50
CA GLN A 61 -0.54 7.56 -1.55
C GLN A 61 0.96 7.54 -1.30
N GLU A 62 1.40 7.57 -0.04
CA GLU A 62 2.83 7.45 0.31
C GLU A 62 3.36 6.06 -0.03
N VAL A 63 2.56 5.02 0.22
CA VAL A 63 2.91 3.63 -0.13
C VAL A 63 3.00 3.47 -1.65
N LEU A 64 2.00 3.96 -2.39
CA LEU A 64 2.00 3.90 -3.85
C LEU A 64 3.13 4.74 -4.45
N ALA A 65 3.43 5.92 -3.90
CA ALA A 65 4.55 6.76 -4.31
C ALA A 65 5.89 6.08 -4.03
N HIS A 66 6.05 5.39 -2.90
CA HIS A 66 7.25 4.61 -2.59
C HIS A 66 7.46 3.46 -3.57
N ILE A 67 6.39 2.72 -3.90
CA ILE A 67 6.45 1.63 -4.90
C ILE A 67 6.81 2.18 -6.28
N ARG A 68 6.15 3.26 -6.72
CA ARG A 68 6.41 3.89 -8.02
C ARG A 68 7.80 4.54 -8.08
N GLY A 69 8.24 5.14 -6.99
CA GLY A 69 9.59 5.71 -6.85
C GLY A 69 10.68 4.63 -6.80
N GLY A 70 10.37 3.48 -6.23
CA GLY A 70 11.22 2.28 -6.24
C GLY A 70 11.30 1.58 -7.59
N LYS A 71 10.26 1.69 -8.44
CA LYS A 71 10.29 1.25 -9.86
C LYS A 71 11.25 2.06 -10.73
N THR A 72 11.87 3.11 -10.19
CA THR A 72 12.90 3.89 -10.87
C THR A 72 14.21 3.84 -10.10
N LYS A 73 15.18 3.05 -10.57
CA LYS A 73 16.60 3.43 -10.53
C LYS A 73 17.34 2.88 -11.76
N PRO A 74 18.36 3.58 -12.30
CA PRO A 74 18.96 4.83 -11.79
C PRO A 74 18.94 5.97 -12.82
N GLY A 75 18.53 7.17 -12.39
CA GLY A 75 18.87 8.40 -13.09
C GLY A 75 20.28 8.83 -12.71
N LYS A 76 21.25 8.38 -13.53
CA LYS A 76 22.61 8.90 -13.79
C LYS A 76 23.41 9.55 -12.65
#